data_AF-A0A260X5Y0-F1
#
_entry.id   AF-A0A260X5Y0-F1
#
_cell.length_a   1.000
_cell.length_b   1.000
_cell.length_c   1.000
_cell.angle_alpha   90.00
_cell.angle_beta   90.00
_cell.angle_gamma   90.00
#
_symmetry.space_group_name_H-M   'P 1'
#
loop_
_entity.id
_entity.type
_entity.pdbx_description
1 polymer ?
#
loop_
_entity_poly.entity_id
_entity_poly.type
_entity_poly.pdbx_seq_one_letter_code
_entity_poly.pdbx_strand_id
1 'polypeptide(L)'
;MLKGFKDFLLRGNVVDLAVAVVVGAAFTAIVTAFTTNIVNPLVSAIGGSNEYGWGFQITSSAETFINVGAVVTAVINFVIIAAVVYFVLILPVNTAKKRFVSQPEKELSDVDVLVQIRDILAGGTDVGRKLSTPADTTGGSGEAIGDTDEPSGGAHSKS
;
A
#
# COMPACT_ATOMS: atom_id res chain seq x y z
N MET A 1 36.04 -8.97 5.43
CA MET A 1 35.01 -8.09 6.03
C MET A 1 34.38 -7.12 5.04
N LEU A 2 35.16 -6.41 4.21
CA LEU A 2 34.64 -5.51 3.17
C LEU A 2 33.64 -6.17 2.18
N LYS A 3 33.87 -7.43 1.79
CA LYS A 3 32.97 -8.17 0.90
C LYS A 3 31.59 -8.42 1.53
N GLY A 4 31.55 -8.86 2.79
CA GLY A 4 30.30 -9.06 3.54
C GLY A 4 29.56 -7.76 3.86
N PHE A 5 30.27 -6.64 4.03
CA PHE A 5 29.67 -5.32 4.18
C PHE A 5 29.04 -4.83 2.87
N LYS A 6 29.73 -5.02 1.74
CA LYS A 6 29.16 -4.74 0.42
C LYS A 6 27.90 -5.57 0.15
N ASP A 7 27.93 -6.87 0.46
CA ASP A 7 26.76 -7.77 0.29
C ASP A 7 25.59 -7.42 1.24
N PHE A 8 25.86 -6.76 2.37
CA PHE A 8 24.84 -6.21 3.26
C PHE A 8 24.20 -4.93 2.70
N LEU A 9 25.00 -4.01 2.16
CA LEU A 9 24.50 -2.80 1.50
C LEU A 9 23.72 -3.11 0.22
N LEU A 10 24.19 -4.08 -0.58
CA LEU A 10 23.53 -4.52 -1.81
C LEU A 10 22.18 -5.22 -1.58
N ARG A 11 21.79 -5.46 -0.33
CA ARG A 11 20.48 -6.03 0.03
C ARG A 11 19.30 -5.06 -0.23
N GLY A 12 19.57 -3.88 -0.79
CA GLY A 12 18.57 -2.89 -1.27
C GLY A 12 17.88 -2.13 -0.14
N ASN A 13 17.19 -2.86 0.72
CA ASN A 13 16.41 -2.34 1.86
C ASN A 13 17.24 -1.45 2.81
N VAL A 14 18.53 -1.72 2.97
CA VAL A 14 19.41 -0.94 3.87
C VAL A 14 19.82 0.38 3.23
N VAL A 15 20.07 0.39 1.92
CA VAL A 15 20.51 1.60 1.19
C VAL A 15 19.35 2.59 1.09
N ASP A 16 18.15 2.12 0.79
CA ASP A 16 16.96 2.97 0.71
C ASP A 16 16.62 3.58 2.08
N LEU A 17 16.72 2.79 3.16
CA LEU A 17 16.56 3.28 4.52
C LEU A 17 17.64 4.32 4.86
N ALA A 18 18.91 4.03 4.55
CA ALA A 18 20.01 4.95 4.82
C ALA A 18 19.83 6.30 4.09
N VAL A 19 19.44 6.27 2.82
CA VAL A 19 19.16 7.47 2.03
C VAL A 19 17.98 8.24 2.63
N ALA A 20 16.89 7.56 3.01
CA ALA A 20 15.74 8.21 3.63
C ALA A 20 16.11 8.95 4.93
N VAL A 21 16.94 8.33 5.79
CA VAL A 21 17.39 8.95 7.05
C VAL A 21 18.29 10.16 6.78
N VAL A 22 19.26 10.04 5.88
CA VAL A 22 20.20 11.13 5.57
C VAL A 22 19.46 12.33 4.96
N VAL A 23 18.57 12.10 4.00
CA VAL A 23 17.79 13.16 3.36
C VAL A 23 16.82 13.80 4.35
N GLY A 24 16.15 12.99 5.20
CA GLY A 24 15.27 13.50 6.26
C GLY A 24 16.00 14.39 7.26
N ALA A 25 17.19 14.00 7.69
CA ALA A 25 18.03 14.78 8.60
C ALA A 25 18.48 16.10 7.95
N ALA A 26 18.96 16.05 6.70
CA ALA A 26 19.39 17.24 5.98
C ALA A 26 18.25 18.26 5.78
N PHE A 27 17.06 17.78 5.41
CA PHE A 27 15.89 18.64 5.25
C PHE A 27 15.45 19.27 6.57
N THR A 28 15.42 18.48 7.65
CA THR A 28 15.10 18.98 9.00
C THR A 28 16.08 20.07 9.43
N ALA A 29 17.38 19.92 9.12
CA ALA A 29 18.38 20.93 9.41
C ALA A 29 18.13 22.25 8.68
N ILE A 30 17.76 22.20 7.39
CA ILE A 30 17.42 23.40 6.60
C ILE A 30 16.20 24.12 7.19
N VAL A 31 15.14 23.37 7.49
CA VAL A 31 13.90 23.94 8.03
C VAL A 31 14.13 24.49 9.44
N THR A 32 14.94 23.82 10.26
CA THR A 32 15.35 24.31 11.57
C THR A 32 16.17 25.59 11.45
N ALA A 33 17.14 25.66 10.54
CA ALA A 33 17.93 26.85 10.31
C ALA A 33 17.06 28.04 9.86
N PHE A 34 16.10 27.82 8.97
CA PHE A 34 15.15 28.85 8.55
C PHE A 34 14.29 29.34 9.74
N THR A 35 13.75 28.41 10.52
CA THR A 35 12.89 28.74 11.66
C THR A 35 13.68 29.50 12.73
N THR A 36 14.87 29.01 13.10
CA THR A 36 15.70 29.65 14.12
C THR A 36 16.22 31.02 13.71
N ASN A 37 16.60 31.22 12.44
CA ASN A 37 17.23 32.47 12.00
C ASN A 37 16.26 33.51 11.45
N ILE A 38 15.06 33.12 11.01
CA ILE A 38 14.08 34.05 10.41
C ILE A 38 12.80 34.10 11.24
N VAL A 39 12.23 32.96 11.59
CA VAL A 39 10.96 32.92 12.32
C VAL A 39 11.14 33.36 13.77
N ASN A 40 12.11 32.81 14.50
CA ASN A 40 12.32 33.16 15.91
C ASN A 40 12.55 34.66 16.12
N PRO A 41 13.41 35.34 15.34
CA PRO A 41 13.61 36.78 15.48
C PRO A 41 12.32 37.56 15.20
N LEU A 42 11.56 37.19 14.15
CA LEU A 42 10.30 37.86 13.82
C LEU A 42 9.25 37.68 14.91
N VAL A 43 9.11 36.47 15.43
CA VAL A 43 8.19 36.17 16.54
C VAL A 43 8.64 36.90 17.81
N SER A 44 9.94 36.94 18.11
CA SER A 44 10.50 37.66 19.25
C SER A 44 10.35 39.18 19.14
N ALA A 45 10.42 39.73 17.92
CA ALA A 45 10.26 41.16 17.68
C ALA A 45 8.81 41.62 17.94
N ILE A 46 7.83 40.76 17.61
CA ILE A 46 6.41 41.02 17.89
C ILE A 46 6.08 40.72 19.37
N GLY A 47 6.74 39.73 19.96
CA GLY A 47 6.55 39.30 21.36
C GLY A 47 7.26 40.15 22.41
N GLY A 48 8.15 41.07 22.01
CA GLY A 48 9.00 41.84 22.91
C GLY A 48 10.23 41.06 23.37
N SER A 49 11.31 41.78 23.68
CA SER A 49 12.68 41.29 23.89
C SER A 49 12.92 40.40 25.11
N ASN A 50 11.88 39.86 25.73
CA ASN A 50 11.99 38.84 26.74
C ASN A 50 11.06 37.73 26.30
N GLU A 51 11.61 36.52 26.14
CA GLU A 51 10.85 35.27 26.06
C GLU A 51 9.56 35.42 26.90
N TYR A 52 8.44 35.64 26.21
CA TYR A 52 7.14 36.14 26.66
C TYR A 52 7.06 36.34 28.17
N GLY A 53 6.82 37.59 28.60
CA GLY A 53 6.73 38.05 30.00
C GLY A 53 5.71 37.35 30.92
N TRP A 54 5.34 36.10 30.61
CA TRP A 54 4.64 35.09 31.38
C TRP A 54 5.60 34.09 32.04
N GLY A 55 6.90 34.38 32.04
CA GLY A 55 7.85 33.62 32.84
C GLY A 55 7.80 34.04 34.30
N PHE A 56 7.58 33.09 35.21
CA PHE A 56 7.56 33.35 36.66
C PHE A 56 8.70 32.59 37.34
N GLN A 57 9.35 33.24 38.31
CA GLN A 57 10.33 32.60 39.18
C GLN A 57 9.57 31.91 40.33
N ILE A 58 9.79 30.61 40.51
CA ILE A 58 9.18 29.86 41.62
C ILE A 58 9.89 30.13 42.95
N THR A 59 11.18 30.48 42.91
CA THR A 59 11.99 30.85 44.08
C THR A 59 12.91 32.01 43.72
N SER A 60 13.46 32.74 44.70
CA SER A 60 14.34 33.91 44.50
C SER A 60 15.72 33.58 43.87
N SER A 61 15.89 32.40 43.30
CA SER A 61 17.10 31.95 42.60
C SER A 61 16.85 31.95 41.09
N ALA A 62 17.81 32.50 40.34
CA ALA A 62 17.76 32.60 38.88
C ALA A 62 17.63 31.23 38.17
N GLU A 63 17.90 30.12 38.86
CA GLU A 63 17.83 28.75 38.31
C GLU A 63 16.41 28.17 38.26
N THR A 64 15.41 28.79 38.90
CA THR A 64 14.01 28.30 38.88
C THR A 64 13.08 29.26 38.14
N PHE A 65 13.53 29.74 36.98
CA PHE A 65 12.72 30.53 36.06
C PHE A 65 11.96 29.61 35.11
N ILE A 66 10.62 29.59 35.20
CA ILE A 66 9.79 28.90 34.21
C ILE A 66 9.55 29.85 33.06
N ASN A 67 9.99 29.46 31.87
CA ASN A 67 9.79 30.23 30.67
C ASN A 67 8.62 29.70 29.83
N VAL A 68 7.41 30.12 30.19
CA VAL A 68 6.19 29.77 29.42
C VAL A 68 6.29 30.29 27.99
N GLY A 69 6.99 31.39 27.79
CA GLY A 69 7.20 31.98 26.48
C GLY A 69 7.98 31.10 25.52
N ALA A 70 9.08 30.50 25.99
CA ALA A 70 9.87 29.58 25.18
C ALA A 70 9.03 28.40 24.65
N VAL A 71 8.07 27.92 25.45
CA VAL A 71 7.14 26.85 25.04
C VAL A 71 6.20 27.33 23.93
N VAL A 72 5.65 28.54 24.02
CA VAL A 72 4.77 29.10 22.96
C VAL A 72 5.54 29.28 21.66
N THR A 73 6.77 29.81 21.70
CA THR A 73 7.63 29.88 20.51
C THR A 73 7.93 28.49 19.95
N ALA A 74 8.21 27.50 20.79
CA ALA A 74 8.44 26.13 20.33
C ALA A 74 7.21 25.54 19.61
N VAL A 75 6.00 25.82 20.09
CA VAL A 75 4.74 25.41 19.44
C VAL A 75 4.56 26.10 18.10
N ILE A 76 4.76 27.42 18.03
CA ILE A 76 4.67 28.18 16.77
C ILE A 76 5.66 27.64 15.75
N ASN A 77 6.90 27.39 16.17
CA ASN A 77 7.93 26.79 15.34
C ASN A 77 7.51 25.42 14.83
N PHE A 78 7.03 24.54 15.70
CA PHE A 78 6.55 23.22 15.31
C PHE A 78 5.47 23.30 14.22
N VAL A 79 4.49 24.20 14.37
CA VAL A 79 3.43 24.41 13.38
C VAL A 79 3.99 24.90 12.04
N ILE A 80 4.96 25.81 12.06
CA ILE A 80 5.60 26.31 10.82
C ILE A 80 6.39 25.21 10.12
N ILE A 81 7.19 24.43 10.86
CA ILE A 81 7.93 23.29 10.32
C ILE A 81 6.97 22.30 9.68
N ALA A 82 5.89 21.92 10.37
CA ALA A 82 4.87 21.03 9.86
C ALA A 82 4.19 21.57 8.60
N ALA A 83 3.89 22.89 8.57
CA ALA A 83 3.32 23.55 7.40
C ALA A 83 4.27 23.51 6.20
N VAL A 84 5.56 23.81 6.39
CA VAL A 84 6.57 23.76 5.33
C VAL A 84 6.72 22.34 4.79
N VAL A 85 6.84 21.35 5.67
CA VAL A 85 6.89 19.92 5.29
C VAL A 85 5.66 19.52 4.49
N TYR A 86 4.47 19.92 4.94
CA TYR A 86 3.22 19.62 4.25
C TYR A 86 3.16 20.26 2.86
N PHE A 87 3.47 21.55 2.73
CA PHE A 87 3.41 22.26 1.45
C PHE A 87 4.49 21.81 0.46
N VAL A 88 5.70 21.49 0.92
CA VAL A 88 6.83 21.16 0.04
C VAL A 88 6.90 19.67 -0.30
N LEU A 89 6.48 18.78 0.59
CA LEU A 89 6.52 17.33 0.34
C LEU A 89 5.14 16.75 0.09
N ILE A 90 4.20 16.93 1.02
CA ILE A 90 2.92 16.21 0.98
C ILE A 90 2.03 16.74 -0.16
N LEU A 91 1.92 18.06 -0.32
CA LEU A 91 1.09 18.68 -1.34
C LEU A 91 1.52 18.32 -2.78
N PRO A 92 2.80 18.45 -3.19
CA PRO A 92 3.21 18.06 -4.53
C PRO A 92 3.17 16.55 -4.72
N VAL A 93 3.51 15.74 -3.71
CA VAL A 93 3.37 14.28 -3.82
C VAL A 93 1.91 13.89 -4.01
N ASN A 94 0.98 14.48 -3.27
CA ASN A 94 -0.45 14.20 -3.39
C ASN A 94 -1.01 14.72 -4.73
N THR A 95 -0.51 15.86 -5.22
CA THR A 95 -0.89 16.43 -6.52
C THR A 95 -0.33 15.60 -7.67
N ALA A 96 0.93 15.18 -7.59
CA ALA A 96 1.57 14.29 -8.55
C ALA A 96 0.91 12.91 -8.55
N LYS A 97 0.51 12.37 -7.39
CA LYS A 97 -0.32 11.17 -7.32
C LYS A 97 -1.64 11.36 -8.07
N LYS A 98 -2.33 12.48 -7.88
CA LYS A 98 -3.58 12.76 -8.63
C LYS A 98 -3.35 12.96 -10.14
N ARG A 99 -2.19 13.46 -10.56
CA ARG A 99 -1.87 13.80 -11.96
C ARG A 99 -1.19 12.67 -12.75
N PHE A 100 -0.40 11.83 -12.09
CA PHE A 100 0.43 10.78 -12.71
C PHE A 100 0.13 9.38 -12.17
N VAL A 101 -0.51 9.24 -11.00
CA VAL A 101 -0.93 7.95 -10.42
C VAL A 101 -2.42 7.71 -10.73
N SER A 102 -2.83 8.00 -11.97
CA SER A 102 -3.95 7.28 -12.61
C SER A 102 -3.49 5.97 -13.26
N GLN A 103 -2.18 5.76 -13.39
CA GLN A 103 -1.57 4.45 -13.50
C GLN A 103 -0.22 4.52 -12.75
N PRO A 104 -0.14 4.16 -11.44
CA PRO A 104 0.95 3.25 -11.17
C PRO A 104 0.68 2.08 -12.13
N GLU A 105 1.70 1.54 -12.78
CA GLU A 105 1.57 0.17 -13.25
C GLU A 105 1.01 -0.60 -12.03
N LYS A 106 -0.29 -0.89 -12.03
CA LYS A 106 -0.80 -2.01 -11.29
C LYS A 106 -0.10 -3.15 -12.03
N GLU A 107 1.15 -3.42 -11.65
CA GLU A 107 1.45 -4.78 -11.26
C GLU A 107 0.26 -5.14 -10.37
N LEU A 108 -0.70 -5.84 -10.98
CA LEU A 108 -1.82 -6.42 -10.28
C LEU A 108 -1.19 -6.99 -9.01
N SER A 109 -1.68 -6.58 -7.85
CA SER A 109 -1.20 -7.18 -6.61
C SER A 109 -1.25 -8.69 -6.83
N ASP A 110 -0.27 -9.46 -6.33
CA ASP A 110 -0.31 -10.92 -6.50
C ASP A 110 -1.69 -11.48 -6.13
N VAL A 111 -2.36 -10.85 -5.17
CA VAL A 111 -3.76 -11.10 -4.80
C VAL A 111 -4.75 -10.81 -5.93
N ASP A 112 -4.66 -9.67 -6.62
CA ASP A 112 -5.48 -9.33 -7.78
C ASP A 112 -5.26 -10.30 -8.96
N VAL A 113 -4.01 -10.73 -9.19
CA VAL A 113 -3.69 -11.76 -10.20
C VAL A 113 -4.32 -13.10 -9.81
N LEU A 114 -4.18 -13.51 -8.56
CA LEU A 114 -4.76 -14.75 -8.05
C LEU A 114 -6.29 -14.75 -8.10
N VAL A 115 -6.92 -13.60 -7.85
CA VAL A 115 -8.37 -13.41 -8.02
C VAL A 115 -8.78 -13.54 -9.48
N GLN A 116 -8.05 -12.91 -10.40
CA GLN A 116 -8.31 -13.07 -11.84
C GLN A 116 -8.14 -14.51 -12.30
N ILE A 117 -7.10 -15.20 -11.85
CA ILE A 117 -6.88 -16.62 -12.15
C ILE A 117 -8.02 -17.48 -11.58
N ARG A 118 -8.45 -17.24 -10.33
CA ARG A 118 -9.60 -17.93 -9.73
C ARG A 118 -10.86 -17.74 -10.55
N ASP A 119 -11.13 -16.51 -10.98
CA ASP A 119 -12.35 -16.17 -11.72
C ASP A 119 -12.33 -16.78 -13.13
N ILE A 120 -11.16 -16.80 -13.79
CA ILE A 120 -10.96 -17.50 -15.07
C ILE A 120 -11.12 -19.02 -14.91
N LEU A 121 -10.63 -19.61 -13.82
CA LEU A 121 -10.75 -21.05 -13.56
C LEU A 121 -12.18 -21.46 -13.17
N ALA A 122 -12.86 -20.63 -12.38
CA ALA A 122 -14.26 -20.80 -12.04
C ALA A 122 -15.15 -20.69 -13.29
N GLY A 123 -14.93 -19.67 -14.13
CA GLY A 123 -15.64 -19.49 -15.41
C GLY A 123 -15.28 -20.55 -16.47
N GLY A 124 -14.07 -21.08 -16.45
CA GLY A 124 -13.62 -22.16 -17.33
C GLY A 124 -14.31 -23.51 -17.06
N THR A 125 -14.86 -23.70 -15.86
CA THR A 125 -15.58 -24.92 -15.49
C THR A 125 -16.94 -25.02 -16.21
N ASP A 126 -17.58 -23.89 -16.54
CA ASP A 126 -18.82 -23.87 -17.32
C ASP A 126 -18.60 -24.16 -18.81
N VAL A 127 -17.43 -23.78 -19.35
CA VAL A 127 -17.01 -24.11 -20.71
C VAL A 127 -16.68 -25.61 -20.82
N GLY A 128 -15.94 -26.16 -19.85
CA GLY A 128 -15.65 -27.59 -19.77
C GLY A 128 -16.90 -28.47 -19.60
N ARG A 129 -17.91 -28.00 -18.86
CA ARG A 129 -19.19 -28.71 -18.68
C ARG A 129 -20.08 -28.68 -19.93
N LYS A 130 -20.07 -27.58 -20.70
CA LYS A 130 -20.78 -27.50 -21.99
C LYS A 130 -20.16 -28.40 -23.07
N LEU A 131 -18.86 -28.69 -23.01
CA LEU A 131 -18.18 -29.61 -23.92
C LEU A 131 -18.30 -31.10 -23.52
N SER A 132 -18.68 -31.38 -22.27
CA SER A 132 -18.81 -32.75 -21.73
C SER A 132 -20.25 -33.24 -21.61
N THR A 133 -21.24 -32.47 -22.11
CA THR A 133 -22.59 -32.99 -22.32
C THR A 133 -22.63 -33.62 -23.73
N PRO A 134 -22.69 -34.96 -23.88
CA PRO A 134 -22.98 -35.54 -25.18
C PRO A 134 -24.38 -35.08 -25.55
N ALA A 135 -24.53 -34.56 -26.76
CA ALA A 135 -25.82 -34.29 -27.33
C ALA A 135 -26.64 -35.59 -27.36
N ASP A 136 -27.55 -35.75 -26.41
CA ASP A 136 -28.61 -36.74 -26.44
C ASP A 136 -29.59 -36.34 -27.54
N THR A 137 -29.28 -36.77 -28.77
CA THR A 137 -30.14 -36.67 -29.94
C THR A 137 -29.67 -37.73 -30.95
N THR A 138 -29.93 -38.99 -30.67
CA THR A 138 -30.26 -39.95 -31.74
C THR A 138 -31.19 -41.01 -31.18
N GLY A 139 -32.37 -41.09 -31.78
CA GLY A 139 -33.49 -41.92 -31.33
C GLY A 139 -33.12 -43.38 -31.16
N GLY A 140 -33.73 -44.00 -30.16
CA GLY A 140 -33.64 -45.42 -29.90
C GLY A 140 -34.15 -46.24 -31.09
N SER A 141 -33.22 -46.91 -31.75
CA SER A 141 -33.45 -48.23 -32.36
C SER A 141 -32.90 -49.27 -31.36
N GLY A 142 -33.79 -49.79 -30.53
CA GLY A 142 -33.47 -50.91 -29.65
C GLY A 142 -33.36 -52.18 -30.46
N GLU A 143 -32.14 -52.59 -30.77
CA GLU A 143 -31.83 -53.92 -31.29
C GLU A 143 -31.06 -54.67 -30.21
N ALA A 144 -31.82 -55.41 -29.38
CA ALA A 144 -31.28 -56.33 -28.39
C ALA A 144 -30.92 -57.63 -29.10
N ILE A 145 -29.63 -57.90 -29.25
CA ILE A 145 -29.11 -59.22 -29.63
C ILE A 145 -28.61 -59.88 -28.34
N GLY A 146 -29.23 -61.00 -27.96
CA GLY A 146 -28.77 -61.78 -26.82
C GLY A 146 -29.68 -62.94 -26.44
N ASP A 147 -29.46 -64.06 -27.14
CA ASP A 147 -29.42 -65.42 -26.58
C ASP A 147 -30.75 -66.18 -26.34
N THR A 148 -30.92 -67.30 -27.08
CA THR A 148 -31.45 -68.59 -26.59
C THR A 148 -31.34 -69.66 -27.68
N ASP A 149 -30.52 -70.68 -27.39
CA ASP A 149 -30.71 -72.14 -27.59
C ASP A 149 -31.44 -72.71 -28.83
N GLU A 150 -30.71 -73.61 -29.52
CA GLU A 150 -31.19 -74.75 -30.35
C GLU A 150 -32.20 -75.68 -29.61
N PRO A 151 -32.84 -76.72 -30.23
CA PRO A 151 -33.01 -77.08 -31.65
C PRO A 151 -34.46 -77.51 -32.05
N SER A 152 -34.62 -77.89 -33.33
CA SER A 152 -35.53 -78.96 -33.82
C SER A 152 -37.06 -78.77 -33.81
N GLY A 153 -37.60 -78.53 -35.02
CA GLY A 153 -38.59 -79.43 -35.64
C GLY A 153 -40.08 -79.24 -35.31
N GLY A 154 -40.92 -79.31 -36.36
CA GLY A 154 -42.34 -79.68 -36.20
C GLY A 154 -43.32 -78.83 -36.99
N ALA A 155 -43.94 -79.47 -37.98
CA ALA A 155 -44.93 -78.92 -38.90
C ALA A 155 -46.31 -78.58 -38.28
N HIS A 156 -47.17 -78.02 -39.17
CA HIS A 156 -48.65 -77.99 -39.11
C HIS A 156 -49.27 -76.94 -38.16
N SER A 157 -50.47 -76.38 -38.34
CA SER A 157 -51.51 -76.39 -39.39
C SER A 157 -52.68 -75.55 -38.84
N LYS A 158 -53.23 -74.65 -39.67
CA LYS A 158 -54.64 -74.18 -39.71
C LYS A 158 -55.29 -73.44 -38.51
N SER A 159 -56.15 -72.50 -38.97
CA SER A 159 -57.40 -71.95 -38.41
C SER A 159 -57.32 -71.03 -37.20
#